data_AF-A0A523PSV4-F1
#
_entry.id   AF-A0A523PSV4-F1
#
_cell.length_a   1.000
_cell.length_b   1.000
_cell.length_c   1.000
_cell.angle_alpha   90.00
_cell.angle_beta   90.00
_cell.angle_gamma   90.00
#
_symmetry.space_group_name_H-M   'P 1'
#
loop_
_entity.id
_entity.type
_entity.pdbx_description
1 polymer ?
#
loop_
_entity_poly.entity_id
_entity_poly.type
_entity_poly.pdbx_seq_one_letter_code
_entity_poly.pdbx_strand_id
1 'polypeptide(L)' 'MKRGDRAPAFELPDQEGRLVRLAELLAEGPLLVYFYPADFTPG' A
#
# COMPACT_ATOMS: atom_id res chain seq x y z
N MET A 1 -3.75 -0.25 -14.54
CA MET A 1 -2.55 -1.09 -14.44
C MET A 1 -2.83 -2.45 -15.05
N LYS A 2 -1.84 -3.05 -15.72
CA LYS A 2 -1.87 -4.43 -16.22
C LYS A 2 -0.75 -5.25 -15.59
N ARG A 3 -0.84 -6.58 -15.70
CA ARG A 3 0.21 -7.49 -15.23
C ARG A 3 1.56 -7.12 -15.85
N GLY A 4 2.60 -7.04 -15.02
CA GLY A 4 3.96 -6.68 -15.42
C GLY A 4 4.27 -5.18 -15.39
N ASP A 5 3.25 -4.32 -15.23
CA ASP A 5 3.49 -2.90 -14.95
C ASP A 5 4.16 -2.75 -13.58
N ARG A 6 5.08 -1.79 -13.44
CA ARG A 6 5.55 -1.37 -12.13
C ARG A 6 4.40 -0.75 -11.35
N ALA A 7 4.32 -1.07 -10.05
CA ALA A 7 3.40 -0.41 -9.15
C ALA A 7 3.69 1.10 -9.10
N PRO A 8 2.66 1.98 -9.11
CA PRO A 8 2.84 3.40 -8.88
C PRO A 8 3.49 3.63 -7.52
N ALA A 9 4.44 4.56 -7.46
CA ALA A 9 4.98 5.01 -6.18
C ALA A 9 3.84 5.66 -5.38
N PHE A 10 3.80 5.36 -4.08
CA PHE A 10 2.95 6.06 -3.14
C PHE A 10 3.70 6.31 -1.84
N GLU A 11 3.23 7.34 -1.14
CA GLU A 11 3.64 7.70 0.20
C GLU A 11 2.36 8.08 0.95
N LEU A 12 2.04 7.31 1.99
CA LEU A 12 0.81 7.47 2.76
C LEU A 12 1.11 7.31 4.25
N PRO A 13 0.40 8.02 5.13
CA PRO A 13 0.49 7.76 6.56
C PRO A 13 -0.10 6.39 6.89
N ASP A 14 0.53 5.67 7.82
CA ASP A 14 -0.02 4.50 8.48
C ASP A 14 -1.07 4.89 9.53
N GLN A 15 -1.61 3.92 10.25
CA GLN A 15 -2.63 4.13 11.28
C GLN A 15 -2.12 4.93 12.50
N GLU A 16 -0.81 5.06 12.69
CA GLU A 16 -0.20 5.95 13.69
C GLU A 16 0.25 7.30 13.10
N GLY A 17 -0.04 7.57 11.83
CA GLY A 17 0.36 8.79 11.13
C GLY A 17 1.81 8.80 10.66
N ARG A 18 2.54 7.68 10.77
CA ARG A 18 3.92 7.61 10.25
C ARG A 18 3.87 7.44 8.76
N LEU A 19 4.74 8.18 8.09
CA LEU A 19 4.81 8.19 6.64
C LEU A 19 5.48 6.91 6.12
N VAL A 20 4.76 6.15 5.30
CA VAL A 20 5.23 4.89 4.70
C VAL A 20 5.38 5.06 3.20
N ARG A 21 6.53 4.65 2.67
CA ARG A 21 6.82 4.67 1.23
C ARG A 21 6.86 3.26 0.65
N LEU A 22 6.22 3.06 -0.49
CA LEU A 22 6.25 1.77 -1.20
C LEU A 22 7.69 1.31 -1.50
N ALA A 23 8.58 2.23 -1.85
CA ALA A 23 9.97 1.91 -2.20
C ALA A 23 10.77 1.35 -1.02
N GLU A 24 10.52 1.83 0.20
CA GLU A 24 11.18 1.35 1.42
C GLU A 24 10.71 -0.09 1.72
N LEU A 25 9.41 -0.35 1.67
CA LEU A 25 8.85 -1.70 1.87
C LEU A 25 9.34 -2.71 0.83
N LEU A 26 9.44 -2.30 -0.44
CA LEU A 26 9.95 -3.17 -1.51
C LEU A 26 11.44 -3.51 -1.34
N ALA A 27 12.21 -2.68 -0.65
CA ALA A 27 13.62 -2.96 -0.37
C ALA A 27 13.78 -4.07 0.68
N GLU A 28 12.78 -4.28 1.54
CA GLU A 28 12.75 -5.35 2.54
C GLU A 28 12.31 -6.70 1.95
N GLY A 29 11.49 -6.70 0.90
CA GLY A 29 11.09 -7.92 0.22
C GLY A 29 9.82 -7.81 -0.63
N PRO A 30 9.31 -8.96 -1.12
CA PRO A 30 8.05 -9.01 -1.84
C PRO A 30 6.88 -8.66 -0.91
N LEU A 31 5.88 -7.96 -1.45
CA LEU A 31 4.71 -7.49 -0.69
C LEU A 31 3.41 -7.63 -1.49
N LEU A 32 2.29 -7.64 -0.77
CA LEU A 32 0.93 -7.62 -1.31
C LEU A 32 0.23 -6.35 -0.82
N VAL A 33 -0.26 -5.53 -1.75
CA VAL A 33 -1.09 -4.36 -1.44
C VAL A 33 -2.55 -4.71 -1.69
N TYR A 34 -3.42 -4.43 -0.72
CA TYR A 34 -4.85 -4.65 -0.79
C TYR A 34 -5.59 -3.38 -0.35
N PHE A 35 -6.66 -3.02 -1.06
CA PHE A 35 -7.52 -1.88 -0.74
C PHE A 35 -8.90 -2.39 -0.33
N TYR A 36 -9.47 -1.80 0.72
CA TYR A 36 -10.83 -2.07 1.15
C TYR A 36 -11.59 -0.74 1.37
N PRO A 37 -12.92 -0.73 1.24
CA PRO A 37 -13.69 0.52 1.16
C PRO A 37 -13.66 1.37 2.45
N ALA A 38 -13.81 0.71 3.59
CA ALA A 38 -13.85 1.36 4.90
C ALA A 38 -13.68 0.33 6.01
N ASP A 39 -13.19 0.79 7.16
CA ASP A 39 -13.22 0.02 8.39
C ASP A 39 -14.64 -0.04 8.97
N PHE A 40 -14.97 -1.16 9.62
CA PHE A 40 -16.18 -1.33 10.45
C PHE A 40 -17.53 -1.08 9.76
N THR A 41 -17.62 -1.21 8.44
CA THR A 41 -18.91 -1.13 7.73
C THR A 41 -19.57 -2.50 7.59
N PRO A 42 -20.84 -2.68 8.00
CA PRO A 42 -21.66 -3.76 7.44
C PRO A 42 -21.85 -3.46 5.95
N GLY A 43 -21.57 -4.45 5.10
CA GLY A 43 -21.72 -4.31 3.65
C GLY A 43 -23.16 -4.05 3.20
#